data_AF-A0A0P7UVE5-F1
#
_entry.id   AF-A0A0P7UVE5-F1
#
_cell.length_a   1.000
_cell.length_b   1.000
_cell.length_c   1.000
_cell.angle_alpha   90.00
_cell.angle_beta   90.00
_cell.angle_gamma   90.00
#
_symmetry.space_group_name_H-M   'P 1'
#
loop_
_entity.id
_entity.type
_entity.pdbx_description
1 polymer ?
#
loop_
_entity_poly.entity_id
_entity_poly.type
_entity_poly.pdbx_seq_one_letter_code
_entity_poly.pdbx_strand_id
1 'polypeptide(L)'
;AVVKEMAIIMCGRPPLPDTIDQTGIQRVYEPGAEVFLACKRGYVPSAGSRKIICTSNGKWTNPTLKCEREWMNPTPKCELILFEYRYKYCQVFYFSGLL
;
A
#
# COMPACT_ATOMS: atom_id res chain seq x y z
N ALA A 1 6.95 1.25 46.09
CA ALA A 1 6.46 0.93 44.73
C ALA A 1 7.14 1.89 43.76
N VAL A 2 7.86 1.39 42.76
CA VAL A 2 8.34 2.25 41.68
C VAL A 2 7.12 2.50 40.79
N VAL A 3 6.59 3.72 40.82
CA VAL A 3 5.62 4.17 39.81
C VAL A 3 6.38 4.27 38.49
N LYS A 4 6.42 3.16 37.76
CA LYS A 4 7.03 3.12 36.44
C LYS A 4 6.06 3.83 35.51
N GLU A 5 6.29 5.14 35.33
CA GLU A 5 5.57 5.97 34.38
C GLU A 5 5.52 5.22 33.04
N MET A 6 4.32 4.86 32.58
CA MET A 6 4.15 4.25 31.27
C MET A 6 4.28 5.37 30.25
N ALA A 7 5.52 5.75 29.94
CA ALA A 7 5.79 6.74 28.90
C ALA A 7 5.14 6.26 27.60
N ILE A 8 4.19 7.05 27.09
CA ILE A 8 3.57 6.80 25.79
C ILE A 8 4.63 7.15 24.75
N ILE A 9 5.17 6.13 24.08
CA ILE A 9 6.17 6.33 23.03
C ILE A 9 5.45 6.44 21.70
N MET A 10 5.33 7.67 21.21
CA MET A 10 4.73 7.97 19.91
C MET A 10 5.63 7.47 18.76
N CYS A 11 5.02 7.13 17.62
CA CYS A 11 5.76 6.90 16.39
C CYS A 11 5.96 8.21 15.63
N GLY A 12 7.14 8.39 15.05
CA GLY A 12 7.38 9.43 14.07
C GLY A 12 6.88 9.05 12.68
N ARG A 13 7.31 9.79 11.65
CA ARG A 13 7.03 9.46 10.25
C ARG A 13 7.64 8.08 9.91
N PRO A 14 6.86 7.14 9.35
CA PRO A 14 7.36 5.81 8.99
C PRO A 14 8.40 5.90 7.86
N PRO A 15 9.46 5.07 7.87
CA PRO A 15 10.39 4.94 6.76
C PRO A 15 9.72 4.12 5.64
N LEU A 16 9.33 4.79 4.55
CA LEU A 16 8.61 4.19 3.43
C LEU A 16 9.36 4.42 2.12
N PRO A 17 9.30 3.48 1.16
CA PRO A 17 9.89 3.66 -0.17
C PRO A 17 9.18 4.77 -0.95
N ASP A 18 9.89 5.35 -1.93
CA ASP A 18 9.38 6.44 -2.77
C ASP A 18 8.22 6.03 -3.68
N THR A 19 7.91 4.75 -3.84
CA THR A 19 6.76 4.28 -4.61
C THR A 19 5.44 4.42 -3.86
N ILE A 20 5.49 4.68 -2.56
CA ILE A 20 4.33 4.89 -1.70
C ILE A 20 4.00 6.39 -1.63
N ASP A 21 2.72 6.71 -1.75
CA ASP A 21 2.22 8.05 -1.54
C ASP A 21 2.33 8.41 -0.06
N GLN A 22 3.08 9.47 0.22
CA GLN A 22 3.29 9.98 1.56
C GLN A 22 2.49 11.25 1.83
N THR A 23 1.62 11.65 0.89
CA THR A 23 0.67 12.74 1.07
C THR A 23 -0.30 12.37 2.18
N GLY A 24 -0.43 13.22 3.19
CA GLY A 24 -1.30 12.95 4.35
C GLY A 24 -0.67 12.12 5.46
N ILE A 25 0.60 11.69 5.33
CA ILE A 25 1.34 11.11 6.45
C ILE A 25 1.71 12.21 7.46
N GLN A 26 1.25 12.05 8.70
CA GLN A 26 1.50 12.97 9.80
C GLN A 26 2.92 12.83 10.34
N ARG A 27 3.36 13.82 11.12
CA ARG A 27 4.68 13.79 11.76
C ARG A 27 4.76 12.82 12.94
N VAL A 28 3.65 12.63 13.65
CA VAL A 28 3.58 11.90 14.92
C VAL A 28 2.28 11.10 14.97
N TYR A 29 2.33 9.90 15.54
CA TYR A 29 1.20 9.00 15.73
C TYR A 29 1.21 8.35 17.12
N GLU A 30 0.03 8.20 17.70
CA GLU A 30 -0.15 7.48 18.97
C GLU A 30 0.04 5.96 18.81
N PRO A 31 0.51 5.25 19.85
CA PRO A 31 0.46 3.79 19.89
C PRO A 31 -0.93 3.25 19.57
N GLY A 32 -0.98 2.23 18.72
CA GLY A 32 -2.22 1.65 18.21
C GLY A 32 -2.78 2.34 16.97
N ALA A 33 -2.26 3.51 16.57
CA ALA A 33 -2.70 4.18 15.35
C ALA A 33 -2.38 3.31 14.11
N GLU A 34 -3.39 3.18 13.24
CA GLU A 34 -3.27 2.46 11.98
C GLU A 34 -3.15 3.46 10.82
N VAL A 35 -2.20 3.21 9.92
CA VAL A 35 -2.03 3.98 8.69
C VAL A 35 -2.19 3.06 7.49
N PHE A 36 -3.07 3.46 6.56
CA PHE A 36 -3.27 2.78 5.29
C PHE A 36 -2.41 3.45 4.21
N LEU A 37 -1.48 2.68 3.67
CA LEU A 37 -0.55 3.07 2.64
C LEU A 37 -1.20 2.96 1.25
N ALA A 38 -0.94 3.96 0.42
CA ALA A 38 -1.33 3.99 -0.98
C ALA A 38 -0.09 4.05 -1.87
N CYS A 39 -0.15 3.47 -3.08
CA CYS A 39 0.92 3.67 -4.06
C CYS A 39 0.78 5.06 -4.71
N LYS A 40 1.90 5.66 -5.12
CA LYS A 40 1.87 6.89 -5.92
C LYS A 40 1.12 6.69 -7.23
N ARG A 41 0.66 7.80 -7.83
CA ARG A 41 0.02 7.80 -9.15
C ARG A 41 0.91 7.09 -10.18
N GLY A 42 0.32 6.18 -10.96
CA GLY A 42 1.02 5.35 -11.95
C GLY A 42 1.60 4.05 -11.38
N TYR A 43 1.45 3.81 -10.08
CA TYR A 43 1.79 2.55 -9.42
C TYR A 43 0.53 1.90 -8.83
N VAL A 44 0.54 0.57 -8.79
CA VAL A 44 -0.51 -0.25 -8.20
C VAL A 44 0.08 -1.23 -7.19
N PRO A 45 -0.66 -1.57 -6.11
CA PRO A 45 -0.24 -2.60 -5.16
C PRO A 45 -0.11 -3.95 -5.85
N SER A 46 1.08 -4.57 -5.74
CA SER A 46 1.34 -5.90 -6.30
C SER A 46 1.40 -6.99 -5.24
N ALA A 47 1.85 -6.67 -4.02
CA ALA A 47 1.92 -7.62 -2.91
C ALA A 47 1.97 -6.91 -1.54
N GLY A 48 1.79 -7.70 -0.48
CA GLY A 48 1.94 -7.27 0.91
C GLY A 48 0.76 -6.50 1.47
N SER A 49 0.87 -6.09 2.74
CA SER A 49 -0.18 -5.38 3.46
C SER A 49 -0.08 -3.88 3.23
N ARG A 50 -1.22 -3.24 2.95
CA ARG A 50 -1.33 -1.77 2.93
C ARG A 50 -1.36 -1.15 4.33
N LYS A 51 -1.48 -1.94 5.39
CA LYS A 51 -1.65 -1.44 6.75
C LYS A 51 -0.34 -1.52 7.54
N ILE A 52 0.02 -0.42 8.19
CA ILE A 52 1.04 -0.37 9.23
C ILE A 52 0.44 0.17 10.53
N ILE A 53 1.00 -0.27 11.67
CA ILE A 53 0.50 0.08 13.00
C ILE A 53 1.67 0.65 13.81
N CYS A 54 1.40 1.74 14.54
CA CYS A 54 2.33 2.24 15.53
C CYS A 54 2.28 1.34 16.77
N THR A 55 3.38 0.68 17.11
CA THR A 55 3.45 -0.20 18.28
C THR A 55 3.66 0.60 19.56
N SER A 56 3.35 0.00 20.72
CA SER A 56 3.60 0.59 22.05
C SER A 56 5.06 0.95 22.33
N ASN A 57 5.98 0.43 21.53
CA ASN A 57 7.42 0.70 21.64
C ASN A 57 7.87 1.89 20.76
N GLY A 58 6.94 2.67 20.20
CA GLY A 58 7.25 3.81 19.31
C GLY A 58 7.79 3.42 17.94
N LYS A 59 7.62 2.17 17.54
CA LYS A 59 8.09 1.63 16.26
C LYS A 59 6.91 1.23 15.39
N TRP A 60 7.04 1.44 14.10
CA TRP A 60 6.09 0.93 13.13
C TRP A 60 6.24 -0.58 12.94
N THR A 61 5.13 -1.27 12.69
CA THR A 61 5.16 -2.62 12.12
C THR A 61 5.85 -2.60 10.75
N ASN A 62 6.53 -3.69 10.39
CA ASN A 62 7.29 -3.76 9.16
C ASN A 62 6.41 -3.48 7.92
N PRO A 63 6.70 -2.42 7.12
CA PRO A 63 5.95 -2.16 5.90
C PRO A 63 6.24 -3.24 4.86
N THR A 64 5.20 -3.90 4.36
CA THR A 64 5.33 -4.98 3.36
C THR A 64 4.71 -4.65 2.01
N LEU A 65 4.02 -3.51 1.88
CA LEU A 65 3.39 -3.07 0.63
C LEU A 65 4.44 -2.94 -0.48
N LYS A 66 4.24 -3.68 -1.57
CA LYS A 66 4.98 -3.53 -2.81
C LYS A 66 4.11 -2.83 -3.85
N CYS A 67 4.70 -1.85 -4.52
CA CYS A 67 4.07 -1.06 -5.55
C CYS A 67 4.81 -1.28 -6.87
N GLU A 68 4.10 -1.64 -7.93
CA GLU A 68 4.64 -1.83 -9.28
C GLU A 68 3.99 -0.86 -10.24
N ARG A 69 4.69 -0.51 -11.33
CA ARG A 69 4.12 0.36 -12.35
C ARG A 69 2.88 -0.30 -12.96
N GLU A 70 1.82 0.47 -13.14
CA GLU A 70 0.55 -0.04 -13.64
C GLU A 70 0.70 -0.76 -15.00
N TRP A 71 1.57 -0.26 -15.89
CA TRP A 71 1.85 -0.91 -17.19
C TRP A 71 2.68 -2.20 -17.11
N MET A 72 3.33 -2.45 -15.98
CA MET A 72 4.10 -3.68 -15.72
C MET A 72 3.30 -4.69 -14.89
N ASN A 73 2.13 -4.30 -14.38
CA ASN A 73 1.24 -5.19 -13.67
C ASN A 73 0.15 -5.66 -14.65
N PRO A 74 0.28 -6.87 -15.25
CA PRO A 74 -0.68 -7.37 -16.23
C PRO A 74 -1.99 -7.82 -15.57
N THR A 75 -2.32 -7.36 -14.36
CA THR A 75 -3.61 -7.69 -13.74
C THR A 75 -4.74 -7.19 -14.63
N PRO A 76 -5.54 -8.08 -15.22
CA PRO A 76 -6.76 -7.66 -15.87
C PRO A 76 -7.64 -7.12 -14.74
N LYS A 77 -7.90 -5.80 -14.73
CA LYS A 77 -9.01 -5.26 -13.94
C LYS A 77 -10.31 -5.73 -14.58
N CYS A 78 -10.63 -7.01 -14.40
CA CYS A 78 -11.96 -7.56 -14.61
C CYS A 78 -12.78 -7.25 -13.34
N GLU A 79 -12.96 -5.97 -13.01
CA GLU A 79 -14.09 -5.63 -12.14
C GLU A 79 -15.34 -5.78 -13.00
N LEU A 80 -16.17 -6.76 -12.63
CA LEU A 80 -17.49 -7.01 -13.19
C LEU A 80 -18.40 -5.81 -12.88
N ILE A 81 -18.27 -4.73 -13.63
CA ILE A 81 -19.26 -3.66 -13.65
C ILE A 81 -20.30 -4.11 -14.69
N LEU A 82 -21.49 -4.48 -14.22
CA LEU A 82 -22.65 -4.83 -15.04
C LEU A 82 -23.23 -3.59 -15.75
N PHE A 83 -22.40 -2.81 -16.44
CA PHE A 83 -22.84 -1.78 -17.36
C PHE A 83 -21.87 -1.72 -18.54
N GLU A 84 -22.43 -1.86 -19.72
CA GLU A 84 -21.80 -2.13 -21.01
C GLU A 84 -20.59 -1.23 -21.32
N TYR A 85 -19.59 -1.77 -22.03
CA TYR A 85 -18.41 -1.09 -22.61
C TYR A 85 -17.15 -0.84 -21.76
N ARG A 86 -16.48 -1.89 -21.26
CA ARG A 86 -15.03 -1.81 -20.95
C ARG A 86 -14.19 -3.07 -21.19
N TYR A 87 -14.59 -3.92 -22.13
CA TYR A 87 -13.83 -5.09 -22.59
C TYR A 87 -12.60 -4.77 -23.47
N LYS A 88 -12.20 -3.50 -23.63
CA LYS A 88 -11.15 -3.10 -24.58
C LYS A 88 -9.72 -3.50 -24.18
N TYR A 89 -9.49 -3.98 -22.95
CA TYR A 89 -8.14 -4.25 -22.41
C TYR A 89 -7.91 -5.72 -21.98
N CYS A 90 -8.86 -6.63 -22.20
CA CYS A 90 -8.67 -8.08 -21.98
C CYS A 90 -8.06 -8.78 -23.21
N GLN A 91 -7.26 -8.07 -24.01
CA GLN A 91 -6.54 -8.68 -25.14
C GLN A 91 -5.17 -9.13 -24.64
N VAL A 92 -5.18 -10.28 -23.96
CA VAL A 92 -3.98 -11.10 -23.77
C VAL A 92 -3.53 -11.50 -25.18
N PHE A 93 -2.46 -10.88 -25.69
CA PHE A 93 -1.82 -11.31 -26.93
C PHE A 93 -1.11 -12.66 -26.69
N TYR A 94 -1.87 -13.74 -26.69
CA TYR A 94 -1.37 -15.11 -26.97
C TYR A 94 -1.67 -15.44 -28.44
N PHE A 95 -1.23 -14.59 -29.37
CA PHE A 95 -1.22 -14.93 -30.80
C PHE A 95 -0.02 -14.26 -31.48
N SER A 96 1.09 -14.98 -31.50
CA SER A 96 2.09 -14.92 -32.57
C SER A 96 2.46 -16.36 -32.89
N GLY A 97 2.04 -16.99 -33.97
CA GLY A 97 1.12 -16.69 -35.06
C GLY A 97 0.95 -18.02 -35.80
N LEU A 98 -0.24 -18.28 -36.34
CA LEU A 98 -0.36 -19.26 -37.42
C LEU A 98 0.27 -18.63 -38.67
N LEU A 99 1.36 -19.23 -39.13
CA LEU A 99 1.69 -19.38 -40.54
C LEU A 99 1.77 -20.88 -40.81
#